data_AF-A0A927T3C2-F1
#
_entry.id   AF-A0A927T3C2-F1
#
_cell.length_a   1.000
_cell.length_b   1.000
_cell.length_c   1.000
_cell.angle_alpha   90.00
_cell.angle_beta   90.00
_cell.angle_gamma   90.00
#
_symmetry.space_group_name_H-M   'P 1'
#
loop_
_entity.id
_entity.type
_entity.pdbx_description
1 polymer ?
#
loop_
_entity_poly.entity_id
_entity_poly.type
_entity_poly.pdbx_seq_one_letter_code
_entity_poly.pdbx_strand_id
1 'polypeptide(L)'
;MKKLIMNKKYEEKKKTKEYIENHAKKKYDDLKKYFYNEYEIYFTNDHNLEDFKSREKLNNEIKIKDEFRIWLLFASDDKEEWTCLQVASTQDAQKLRKEIIDIESEKEPGAMDLILEKTFDETDIQYRNSQFYNDLYPYPANYGKDNESKRIRRKLLYNRIGVDHKYFKICFLKVSDYISHLKKSGVIITDIITEDMKKEKKDEMKKDEILCAEAFLAYSTLAVYWNPFRGKIDGRAMTYISKHYGEFDDGI
;
A
#
# COMPACT_ATOMS: atom_id res chain seq x y z
N MET A 1 4.88 9.77 -27.21
CA MET A 1 3.43 10.02 -27.01
C MET A 1 2.72 9.01 -26.08
N LYS A 2 3.37 7.92 -25.63
CA LYS A 2 2.80 6.98 -24.62
C LYS A 2 2.97 7.40 -23.15
N LYS A 3 3.92 8.29 -22.82
CA LYS A 3 4.21 8.79 -21.45
C LYS A 3 3.03 9.49 -20.75
N LEU A 4 2.04 10.01 -21.49
CA LEU A 4 0.97 10.87 -20.94
C LEU A 4 -0.35 10.14 -20.60
N ILE A 5 -0.45 8.83 -20.86
CA ILE A 5 -1.74 8.11 -20.85
C ILE A 5 -2.04 7.48 -19.47
N MET A 6 -1.04 7.28 -18.61
CA MET A 6 -1.16 6.28 -17.52
C MET A 6 -1.38 6.88 -16.13
N ASN A 7 -0.73 7.99 -15.77
CA ASN A 7 -1.17 8.79 -14.61
C ASN A 7 -2.66 9.17 -14.76
N LYS A 8 -3.16 9.35 -15.99
CA LYS A 8 -4.58 9.67 -16.24
C LYS A 8 -5.55 8.61 -15.72
N LYS A 9 -5.23 7.30 -15.76
CA LYS A 9 -6.18 6.24 -15.37
C LYS A 9 -6.62 6.35 -13.91
N TYR A 10 -5.68 6.68 -13.00
CA TYR A 10 -6.02 6.89 -11.59
C TYR A 10 -6.49 8.31 -11.32
N GLU A 11 -5.92 9.32 -11.99
CA GLU A 11 -6.34 10.71 -11.83
C GLU A 11 -7.81 10.93 -12.24
N GLU A 12 -8.31 10.27 -13.29
CA GLU A 12 -9.73 10.31 -13.68
C GLU A 12 -10.67 9.72 -12.62
N LYS A 13 -10.16 8.82 -11.79
CA LYS A 13 -10.90 8.17 -10.70
C LYS A 13 -10.63 8.80 -9.33
N LYS A 14 -9.79 9.82 -9.25
CA LYS A 14 -9.43 10.51 -8.00
C LYS A 14 -10.67 11.19 -7.44
N LYS A 15 -10.86 11.10 -6.12
CA LYS A 15 -11.97 11.76 -5.44
C LYS A 15 -11.74 13.26 -5.33
N THR A 16 -12.81 14.02 -5.50
CA THR A 16 -12.86 15.49 -5.42
C THR A 16 -13.11 15.97 -3.99
N LYS A 17 -12.24 15.58 -3.05
CA LYS A 17 -12.27 16.12 -1.68
C LYS A 17 -11.17 17.17 -1.55
N GLU A 18 -11.46 18.28 -0.89
CA GLU A 18 -10.53 19.41 -0.71
C GLU A 18 -9.13 18.98 -0.28
N TYR A 19 -9.02 18.19 0.80
CA TYR A 19 -7.72 17.70 1.30
C TYR A 19 -7.00 16.75 0.34
N ILE A 20 -7.65 16.21 -0.68
CA ILE A 20 -7.04 15.35 -1.72
C ILE A 20 -6.64 16.19 -2.94
N GLU A 21 -7.45 17.20 -3.27
CA GLU A 21 -7.21 18.11 -4.41
C GLU A 21 -6.06 19.07 -4.14
N ASN A 22 -6.00 19.62 -2.92
CA ASN A 22 -4.95 20.57 -2.52
C ASN A 22 -3.62 19.87 -2.18
N HIS A 23 -3.61 18.54 -2.11
CA HIS A 23 -2.42 17.81 -1.68
C HIS A 23 -1.45 17.50 -2.82
N ALA A 24 -0.20 17.94 -2.65
CA ALA A 24 0.90 17.56 -3.53
C ALA A 24 1.36 16.12 -3.24
N LYS A 25 0.96 15.19 -4.11
CA LYS A 25 1.31 13.76 -4.01
C LYS A 25 2.83 13.57 -4.01
N LYS A 26 3.37 13.02 -2.91
CA LYS A 26 4.76 12.60 -2.79
C LYS A 26 5.05 11.41 -3.70
N LYS A 27 6.16 11.49 -4.40
CA LYS A 27 6.70 10.45 -5.27
C LYS A 27 7.64 9.53 -4.48
N TYR A 28 7.99 8.41 -5.10
CA TYR A 28 8.98 7.48 -4.57
C TYR A 28 10.30 8.18 -4.16
N ASP A 29 10.79 9.10 -4.99
CA ASP A 29 12.05 9.82 -4.72
C ASP A 29 12.02 10.70 -3.47
N ASP A 30 10.85 11.22 -3.09
CA ASP A 30 10.67 12.04 -1.89
C ASP A 30 10.78 11.19 -0.62
N LEU A 31 10.46 9.89 -0.75
CA LEU A 31 10.37 8.94 0.36
C LEU A 31 11.59 8.02 0.49
N LYS A 32 12.40 7.85 -0.57
CA LYS A 32 13.51 6.89 -0.60
C LYS A 32 14.50 7.03 0.57
N LYS A 33 14.68 8.26 1.06
CA LYS A 33 15.53 8.56 2.23
C LYS A 33 15.07 7.92 3.54
N TYR A 34 13.81 7.48 3.62
CA TYR A 34 13.23 6.79 4.78
C TYR A 34 13.17 5.27 4.61
N PHE A 35 13.55 4.74 3.44
CA PHE A 35 13.55 3.31 3.21
C PHE A 35 14.82 2.69 3.78
N TYR A 36 14.65 1.64 4.57
CA TYR A 36 15.77 0.87 5.08
C TYR A 36 16.27 -0.12 4.04
N ASN A 37 15.35 -0.73 3.31
CA ASN A 37 15.66 -1.68 2.26
C ASN A 37 14.57 -1.62 1.19
N GLU A 38 14.98 -1.89 -0.04
CA GLU A 38 14.12 -1.94 -1.21
C GLU A 38 14.24 -3.31 -1.84
N TYR A 39 13.09 -3.84 -2.25
CA TYR A 39 13.02 -5.09 -2.96
C TYR A 39 12.31 -4.86 -4.27
N GLU A 40 13.08 -4.88 -5.35
CA GLU A 40 12.55 -4.78 -6.71
C GLU A 40 12.04 -6.13 -7.16
N ILE A 41 10.79 -6.13 -7.63
CA ILE A 41 10.13 -7.28 -8.24
C ILE A 41 9.86 -6.89 -9.68
N TYR A 42 10.47 -7.59 -10.63
CA TYR A 42 10.18 -7.39 -12.04
C TYR A 42 9.09 -8.36 -12.48
N PHE A 43 8.12 -7.85 -13.24
CA PHE A 43 7.16 -8.70 -13.91
C PHE A 43 7.50 -8.63 -15.38
N THR A 44 7.93 -9.76 -15.90
CA THR A 44 8.07 -9.95 -17.33
C THR A 44 6.94 -10.89 -17.72
N ASN A 45 6.05 -10.43 -18.62
CA ASN A 45 5.20 -11.35 -19.38
C ASN A 45 6.05 -12.26 -20.29
N ASP A 46 7.34 -11.96 -20.44
CA ASP A 46 8.33 -12.82 -21.05
C ASP A 46 8.80 -13.86 -20.03
N HIS A 47 8.44 -15.12 -20.27
CA HIS A 47 8.77 -16.31 -19.49
C HIS A 47 10.28 -16.65 -19.40
N ASN A 48 11.20 -15.68 -19.47
CA ASN A 48 12.62 -15.95 -19.32
C ASN A 48 12.95 -16.16 -17.83
N LEU A 49 13.21 -17.44 -17.53
CA LEU A 49 13.59 -18.06 -16.26
C LEU A 49 14.73 -17.39 -15.46
N GLU A 50 15.37 -16.32 -15.96
CA GLU A 50 16.44 -15.63 -15.22
C GLU A 50 15.92 -14.72 -14.08
N ASP A 51 14.65 -14.33 -14.09
CA ASP A 51 14.01 -13.52 -13.01
C ASP A 51 13.67 -14.33 -11.74
N PHE A 52 13.79 -15.66 -11.78
CA PHE A 52 13.59 -16.55 -10.63
C PHE A 52 14.63 -16.35 -9.51
N LYS A 53 15.73 -15.64 -9.80
CA LYS A 53 16.74 -15.22 -8.81
C LYS A 53 16.17 -14.29 -7.72
N SER A 54 15.02 -13.66 -7.93
CA SER A 54 14.35 -12.81 -6.93
C SER A 54 13.84 -13.62 -5.73
N ARG A 55 13.15 -14.75 -5.97
CA ARG A 55 12.58 -15.63 -4.93
C ARG A 55 13.63 -16.20 -3.97
N GLU A 56 14.80 -16.58 -4.48
CA GLU A 56 15.89 -17.13 -3.65
C GLU A 56 16.58 -16.03 -2.82
N LYS A 57 16.69 -14.82 -3.37
CA LYS A 57 17.20 -13.63 -2.68
C LYS A 57 16.32 -13.21 -1.51
N LEU A 58 14.98 -13.34 -1.65
CA LEU A 58 14.01 -13.07 -0.58
C LEU A 58 14.23 -13.95 0.66
N ASN A 59 14.52 -15.24 0.44
CA ASN A 59 14.73 -16.22 1.50
C ASN A 59 16.10 -16.07 2.18
N ASN A 60 17.15 -15.72 1.44
CA ASN A 60 18.51 -15.73 1.95
C ASN A 60 19.06 -14.36 2.39
N GLU A 61 18.58 -13.23 1.85
CA GLU A 61 19.17 -11.90 2.12
C GLU A 61 18.27 -10.95 2.93
N ILE A 62 16.95 -11.07 2.82
CA ILE A 62 16.05 -10.12 3.50
C ILE A 62 15.90 -10.53 4.96
N LYS A 63 16.77 -10.00 5.82
CA LYS A 63 16.49 -9.92 7.26
C LYS A 63 15.40 -8.86 7.48
N ILE A 64 14.13 -9.23 7.26
CA ILE A 64 13.00 -8.43 7.73
C ILE A 64 13.09 -8.42 9.25
N LYS A 65 13.66 -7.34 9.78
CA LYS A 65 13.73 -7.11 11.21
C LYS A 65 12.37 -6.65 11.72
N ASP A 66 12.17 -6.83 13.01
CA ASP A 66 10.92 -6.41 13.65
C ASP A 66 10.66 -4.90 13.60
N GLU A 67 11.68 -4.10 13.32
CA GLU A 67 11.55 -2.65 13.15
C GLU A 67 10.89 -2.24 11.81
N PHE A 68 10.76 -3.15 10.83
CA PHE A 68 10.12 -2.89 9.53
C PHE A 68 8.66 -3.29 9.54
N ARG A 69 7.88 -2.51 10.29
CA ARG A 69 6.44 -2.73 10.46
C ARG A 69 5.60 -2.10 9.36
N ILE A 70 6.16 -1.23 8.50
CA ILE A 70 5.45 -0.59 7.39
C ILE A 70 6.16 -0.90 6.08
N TRP A 71 5.39 -1.27 5.06
CA TRP A 71 5.86 -1.49 3.71
C TRP A 71 4.99 -0.75 2.69
N LEU A 72 5.60 -0.40 1.57
CA LEU A 72 4.96 0.27 0.45
C LEU A 72 5.16 -0.55 -0.82
N LEU A 73 4.10 -0.75 -1.60
CA LEU A 73 4.16 -1.32 -2.94
C LEU A 73 4.06 -0.20 -3.96
N PHE A 74 5.12 -0.02 -4.74
CA PHE A 74 5.17 0.84 -5.90
C PHE A 74 5.08 0.03 -7.18
N ALA A 75 4.51 0.63 -8.22
CA ALA A 75 4.51 0.10 -9.57
C ALA A 75 4.92 1.17 -10.59
N SER A 76 5.47 0.71 -11.71
CA SER A 76 5.94 1.52 -12.82
C SER A 76 5.89 0.71 -14.11
N ASP A 77 5.69 1.38 -15.25
CA ASP A 77 5.73 0.73 -16.58
C ASP A 77 6.98 1.08 -17.38
N ASP A 78 7.72 2.09 -16.93
CA ASP A 78 8.93 2.60 -17.58
C ASP A 78 10.16 2.61 -16.67
N LYS A 79 10.02 2.22 -15.38
CA LYS A 79 11.01 2.31 -14.31
C LYS A 79 11.42 3.75 -13.93
N GLU A 80 10.80 4.76 -14.53
CA GLU A 80 11.08 6.17 -14.25
C GLU A 80 10.03 6.73 -13.28
N GLU A 81 8.74 6.53 -13.59
CA GLU A 81 7.64 7.02 -12.75
C GLU A 81 7.06 5.90 -11.89
N TRP A 82 7.20 6.04 -10.57
CA TRP A 82 6.73 5.07 -9.59
C TRP A 82 5.48 5.57 -8.87
N THR A 83 4.36 4.87 -9.06
CA THR A 83 3.10 5.14 -8.36
C THR A 83 2.98 4.25 -7.13
N CYS A 84 2.69 4.83 -5.97
CA CYS A 84 2.37 4.05 -4.78
C CYS A 84 0.99 3.41 -4.92
N LEU A 85 0.95 2.09 -4.98
CA LEU A 85 -0.28 1.32 -5.07
C LEU A 85 -0.87 1.02 -3.69
N GLN A 86 -0.02 0.68 -2.72
CA GLN A 86 -0.45 0.28 -1.39
C GLN A 86 0.59 0.66 -0.34
N VAL A 87 0.09 1.06 0.82
CA VAL A 87 0.85 1.19 2.07
C VAL A 87 0.20 0.23 3.04
N ALA A 88 0.97 -0.52 3.83
CA ALA A 88 0.40 -1.37 4.86
C ALA A 88 1.38 -1.54 6.01
N SER A 89 0.81 -1.74 7.20
CA SER A 89 1.56 -2.19 8.35
C SER A 89 1.34 -3.67 8.64
N THR A 90 2.39 -4.36 9.07
CA THR A 90 2.31 -5.74 9.53
C THR A 90 2.73 -5.83 10.99
N GLN A 91 2.13 -6.78 11.70
CA GLN A 91 2.44 -6.99 13.11
C GLN A 91 3.81 -7.60 13.34
N ASP A 92 4.26 -8.43 12.40
CA ASP A 92 5.52 -9.16 12.48
C ASP A 92 6.12 -9.40 11.08
N ALA A 93 7.41 -9.70 11.09
CA ALA A 93 8.19 -9.96 9.88
C ALA A 93 7.72 -11.22 9.12
N GLN A 94 7.18 -12.24 9.79
CA GLN A 94 6.73 -13.48 9.14
C GLN A 94 5.45 -13.24 8.33
N LYS A 95 4.51 -12.47 8.87
CA LYS A 95 3.29 -12.05 8.14
C LYS A 95 3.65 -11.21 6.92
N LEU A 96 4.64 -10.33 7.05
CA LEU A 96 5.14 -9.55 5.91
C LEU A 96 5.75 -10.46 4.83
N ARG A 97 6.60 -11.42 5.21
CA ARG A 97 7.11 -12.42 4.26
C ARG A 97 5.98 -13.16 3.55
N LYS A 98 4.97 -13.60 4.31
CA LYS A 98 3.82 -14.29 3.74
C LYS A 98 3.04 -13.40 2.76
N GLU A 99 2.83 -12.13 3.09
CA GLU A 99 2.17 -11.19 2.18
C GLU A 99 2.99 -10.95 0.90
N ILE A 100 4.32 -10.86 0.99
CA ILE A 100 5.18 -10.73 -0.18
C ILE A 100 5.16 -12.01 -1.03
N ILE A 101 5.16 -13.18 -0.40
CA ILE A 101 5.01 -14.46 -1.10
C ILE A 101 3.63 -14.57 -1.75
N ASP A 102 2.56 -14.14 -1.09
CA ASP A 102 1.22 -14.11 -1.67
C ASP A 102 1.21 -13.17 -2.90
N ILE A 103 1.81 -11.98 -2.77
CA ILE A 103 2.06 -11.06 -3.89
C ILE A 103 2.81 -11.79 -5.01
N GLU A 104 3.93 -12.47 -4.76
CA GLU A 104 4.73 -13.15 -5.79
C GLU A 104 4.07 -14.40 -6.41
N SER A 105 3.31 -15.17 -5.63
CA SER A 105 2.75 -16.47 -6.03
C SER A 105 1.42 -16.35 -6.78
N GLU A 106 0.65 -15.29 -6.53
CA GLU A 106 -0.65 -15.06 -7.17
C GLU A 106 -0.54 -14.49 -8.60
N LYS A 107 0.66 -14.55 -9.18
CA LYS A 107 1.05 -13.95 -10.46
C LYS A 107 1.51 -14.96 -11.52
N GLU A 108 1.55 -16.25 -11.20
CA GLU A 108 1.90 -17.26 -12.19
C GLU A 108 0.86 -17.23 -13.33
N PRO A 109 1.27 -17.20 -14.62
CA PRO A 109 0.34 -17.28 -15.74
C PRO A 109 -0.57 -18.51 -15.61
N GLY A 110 -1.88 -18.32 -15.73
CA GLY A 110 -2.88 -19.34 -15.41
C GLY A 110 -3.33 -19.36 -13.94
N ALA A 111 -2.77 -18.55 -13.04
CA ALA A 111 -3.28 -18.41 -11.67
C ALA A 111 -4.68 -17.78 -11.65
N MET A 112 -4.94 -16.82 -12.56
CA MET A 112 -6.30 -16.32 -12.76
C MET A 112 -7.17 -17.33 -13.47
N ASP A 113 -6.69 -18.02 -14.50
CA ASP A 113 -7.48 -19.07 -15.13
C ASP A 113 -7.84 -20.15 -14.11
N LEU A 114 -6.94 -20.52 -13.19
CA LEU A 114 -7.23 -21.42 -12.07
C LEU A 114 -8.18 -20.84 -11.00
N ILE A 115 -8.24 -19.52 -10.82
CA ILE A 115 -9.17 -18.84 -9.89
C ILE A 115 -10.54 -18.63 -10.56
N LEU A 116 -10.56 -18.32 -11.85
CA LEU A 116 -11.75 -18.06 -12.67
C LEU A 116 -12.39 -19.38 -13.10
N GLU A 117 -11.65 -20.30 -13.72
CA GLU A 117 -12.14 -21.64 -14.14
C GLU A 117 -12.65 -22.48 -12.96
N LYS A 118 -12.07 -22.32 -11.75
CA LYS A 118 -12.53 -23.06 -10.57
C LYS A 118 -13.53 -22.28 -9.72
N THR A 119 -13.76 -20.99 -9.93
CA THR A 119 -14.42 -20.19 -8.89
C THR A 119 -15.18 -18.91 -9.32
N PHE A 120 -14.99 -18.32 -10.52
CA PHE A 120 -15.58 -17.01 -10.86
C PHE A 120 -15.80 -16.74 -12.35
N ASP A 121 -16.93 -16.08 -12.68
CA ASP A 121 -17.11 -15.35 -13.94
C ASP A 121 -16.63 -13.89 -13.76
N GLU A 122 -15.98 -13.29 -14.77
CA GLU A 122 -15.55 -11.88 -14.73
C GLU A 122 -16.74 -10.93 -14.52
N THR A 123 -17.95 -11.34 -14.94
CA THR A 123 -19.19 -10.57 -14.73
C THR A 123 -19.58 -10.41 -13.26
N ASP A 124 -19.03 -11.24 -12.37
CA ASP A 124 -19.33 -11.21 -10.92
C ASP A 124 -18.36 -10.31 -10.12
N ILE A 125 -17.41 -9.66 -10.80
CA ILE A 125 -16.45 -8.75 -10.18
C ILE A 125 -17.02 -7.33 -10.15
N GLN A 126 -17.33 -6.85 -8.95
CA GLN A 126 -17.68 -5.46 -8.71
C GLN A 126 -16.45 -4.65 -8.30
N TYR A 127 -16.51 -3.34 -8.49
CA TYR A 127 -15.45 -2.43 -8.07
C TYR A 127 -15.92 -1.58 -6.90
N ARG A 128 -15.03 -1.38 -5.92
CA ARG A 128 -15.27 -0.53 -4.76
C ARG A 128 -14.28 0.62 -4.72
N ASN A 129 -14.70 1.68 -4.03
CA ASN A 129 -13.86 2.83 -3.76
C ASN A 129 -12.71 2.44 -2.82
N SER A 130 -11.52 3.01 -3.07
CA SER A 130 -10.46 3.09 -2.06
C SER A 130 -10.67 4.35 -1.20
N GLN A 131 -9.72 4.71 -0.34
CA GLN A 131 -9.80 5.96 0.41
C GLN A 131 -9.84 7.17 -0.54
N PHE A 132 -8.93 7.20 -1.53
CA PHE A 132 -8.66 8.37 -2.36
C PHE A 132 -9.25 8.28 -3.77
N TYR A 133 -9.68 7.09 -4.22
CA TYR A 133 -10.17 6.88 -5.59
C TYR A 133 -11.50 6.13 -5.61
N ASN A 134 -12.25 6.31 -6.69
CA ASN A 134 -13.52 5.64 -6.95
C ASN A 134 -13.33 4.40 -7.83
N ASP A 135 -14.13 3.35 -7.59
CA ASP A 135 -14.28 2.19 -8.48
C ASP A 135 -12.95 1.54 -8.93
N LEU A 136 -12.09 1.18 -7.98
CA LEU A 136 -10.77 0.57 -8.25
C LEU A 136 -10.58 -0.83 -7.64
N TYR A 137 -11.14 -1.07 -6.46
CA TYR A 137 -10.84 -2.29 -5.70
C TYR A 137 -11.72 -3.44 -6.19
N PRO A 138 -11.18 -4.50 -6.82
CA PRO A 138 -11.98 -5.62 -7.29
C PRO A 138 -12.56 -6.39 -6.10
N TYR A 139 -13.84 -6.70 -6.20
CA TYR A 139 -14.60 -7.34 -5.14
C TYR A 139 -15.57 -8.36 -5.73
N PRO A 140 -15.45 -9.65 -5.38
CA PRO A 140 -16.40 -10.65 -5.84
C PRO A 140 -17.75 -10.47 -5.12
N ALA A 141 -18.81 -10.24 -5.89
CA ALA A 141 -20.12 -9.83 -5.37
C ALA A 141 -20.70 -10.79 -4.31
N ASN A 142 -20.50 -12.10 -4.50
CA ASN A 142 -21.13 -13.17 -3.72
C ASN A 142 -20.33 -13.64 -2.50
N TYR A 143 -19.26 -12.93 -2.09
CA TYR A 143 -18.33 -13.42 -1.05
C TYR A 143 -18.48 -12.70 0.29
N GLY A 144 -18.41 -13.50 1.36
CA GLY A 144 -18.59 -13.11 2.75
C GLY A 144 -17.40 -12.39 3.39
N LYS A 145 -17.41 -12.28 4.72
CA LYS A 145 -16.31 -11.64 5.50
C LYS A 145 -15.32 -12.67 6.09
N ASP A 146 -15.44 -13.94 5.71
CA ASP A 146 -14.56 -15.02 6.14
C ASP A 146 -13.13 -14.88 5.58
N ASN A 147 -12.24 -15.76 6.03
CA ASN A 147 -10.82 -15.71 5.68
C ASN A 147 -10.54 -16.12 4.23
N GLU A 148 -11.36 -16.99 3.65
CA GLU A 148 -11.22 -17.45 2.27
C GLU A 148 -11.61 -16.33 1.30
N SER A 149 -12.74 -15.68 1.54
CA SER A 149 -13.19 -14.47 0.85
C SER A 149 -12.13 -13.35 0.88
N LYS A 150 -11.47 -13.14 2.02
CA LYS A 150 -10.38 -12.16 2.13
C LYS A 150 -9.16 -12.57 1.31
N ARG A 151 -8.80 -13.85 1.30
CA ARG A 151 -7.68 -14.37 0.51
C ARG A 151 -7.95 -14.15 -0.98
N ILE A 152 -9.13 -14.55 -1.46
CA ILE A 152 -9.55 -14.37 -2.85
C ILE A 152 -9.50 -12.90 -3.27
N ARG A 153 -10.01 -11.98 -2.45
CA ARG A 153 -9.93 -10.53 -2.73
C ARG A 153 -8.49 -10.05 -2.94
N ARG A 154 -7.56 -10.51 -2.11
CA ARG A 154 -6.14 -10.16 -2.26
C ARG A 154 -5.56 -10.72 -3.56
N LYS A 155 -5.92 -11.96 -3.91
CA LYS A 155 -5.53 -12.57 -5.20
C LYS A 155 -5.98 -11.74 -6.39
N LEU A 156 -7.27 -11.40 -6.42
CA LEU A 156 -7.86 -10.60 -7.49
C LEU A 156 -7.18 -9.24 -7.60
N LEU A 157 -6.89 -8.59 -6.47
CA LEU A 157 -6.17 -7.33 -6.44
C LEU A 157 -4.76 -7.45 -7.01
N TYR A 158 -3.93 -8.35 -6.48
CA TYR A 158 -2.53 -8.44 -6.89
C TYR A 158 -2.36 -8.98 -8.31
N ASN A 159 -3.25 -9.85 -8.75
CA ASN A 159 -3.30 -10.22 -10.15
C ASN A 159 -3.65 -9.00 -11.02
N ARG A 160 -4.71 -8.26 -10.70
CA ARG A 160 -5.09 -7.08 -11.48
C ARG A 160 -3.95 -6.07 -11.57
N ILE A 161 -3.27 -5.86 -10.45
CA ILE A 161 -2.06 -5.04 -10.38
C ILE A 161 -0.98 -5.56 -11.33
N GLY A 162 -0.74 -6.87 -11.37
CA GLY A 162 0.21 -7.52 -12.27
C GLY A 162 -0.16 -7.48 -13.76
N VAL A 163 -1.44 -7.39 -14.08
CA VAL A 163 -1.92 -7.15 -15.46
C VAL A 163 -1.75 -5.68 -15.84
N ASP A 164 -2.01 -4.77 -14.91
CA ASP A 164 -2.01 -3.34 -15.16
C ASP A 164 -0.60 -2.71 -15.21
N HIS A 165 0.41 -3.34 -14.60
CA HIS A 165 1.77 -2.77 -14.49
C HIS A 165 2.88 -3.79 -14.75
N LYS A 166 4.05 -3.32 -15.22
CA LYS A 166 5.20 -4.18 -15.54
C LYS A 166 6.27 -4.29 -14.45
N TYR A 167 6.56 -3.21 -13.73
CA TYR A 167 7.66 -3.15 -12.78
C TYR A 167 7.16 -2.78 -11.40
N PHE A 168 7.73 -3.40 -10.36
CA PHE A 168 7.27 -3.25 -9.01
C PHE A 168 8.42 -3.13 -8.03
N LYS A 169 8.14 -2.46 -6.92
CA LYS A 169 9.10 -2.27 -5.85
C LYS A 169 8.37 -2.32 -4.51
N ILE A 170 8.82 -3.20 -3.63
CA ILE A 170 8.40 -3.25 -2.23
C ILE A 170 9.45 -2.52 -1.41
N CYS A 171 9.07 -1.43 -0.76
CA CYS A 171 9.97 -0.63 0.06
C CYS A 171 9.63 -0.83 1.54
N PHE A 172 10.63 -1.12 2.37
CA PHE A 172 10.46 -1.23 3.81
C PHE A 172 10.85 0.08 4.49
N LEU A 173 9.91 0.65 5.24
CA LEU A 173 10.12 1.91 5.91
C LEU A 173 10.88 1.73 7.23
N LYS A 174 11.86 2.60 7.47
CA LYS A 174 12.40 2.81 8.80
C LYS A 174 11.45 3.71 9.60
N VAL A 175 10.49 3.08 10.27
CA VAL A 175 9.37 3.76 10.96
C VAL A 175 9.85 4.85 11.92
N SER A 176 10.92 4.60 12.68
CA SER A 176 11.47 5.57 13.64
C SER A 176 11.89 6.88 12.99
N ASP A 177 12.50 6.82 11.82
CA ASP A 177 13.06 7.97 11.13
C ASP A 177 11.94 8.81 10.52
N TYR A 178 10.93 8.12 9.96
CA TYR A 178 9.74 8.77 9.42
C TYR A 178 8.91 9.46 10.52
N ILE A 179 8.64 8.79 11.65
CA ILE A 179 7.95 9.40 12.80
C ILE A 179 8.74 10.60 13.33
N SER A 180 10.05 10.48 13.44
CA SER A 180 10.91 11.58 13.90
C SER A 180 10.82 12.78 12.96
N HIS A 181 10.71 12.56 11.65
CA HIS A 181 10.50 13.61 10.67
C HIS A 181 9.12 14.26 10.80
N LEU A 182 8.05 13.47 10.96
CA LEU A 182 6.70 13.99 11.17
C LEU A 182 6.63 14.92 12.40
N LYS A 183 7.22 14.48 13.52
CA LYS A 183 7.28 15.28 14.76
C LYS A 183 8.05 16.60 14.56
N LYS A 184 9.13 16.59 13.77
CA LYS A 184 9.90 17.80 13.44
C LYS A 184 9.12 18.77 12.54
N SER A 185 8.18 18.26 11.75
CA SER A 185 7.35 19.03 10.83
C SER A 185 6.07 19.55 11.51
N GLY A 186 5.97 19.43 12.84
CA GLY A 186 4.85 19.94 13.61
C GLY A 186 3.63 19.00 13.70
N VAL A 187 3.69 17.80 13.09
CA VAL A 187 2.58 16.84 13.14
C VAL A 187 2.45 16.26 14.55
N ILE A 188 1.34 16.56 15.21
CA ILE A 188 1.09 16.15 16.60
C ILE A 188 0.34 14.81 16.62
N ILE A 189 1.08 13.71 16.45
CA ILE A 189 0.53 12.34 16.49
C ILE A 189 -0.25 12.08 17.80
N THR A 190 0.15 12.71 18.90
CA THR A 190 -0.51 12.59 20.20
C THR A 190 -1.92 13.14 20.25
N ASP A 191 -2.32 14.00 19.31
CA ASP A 191 -3.68 14.56 19.23
C ASP A 191 -4.64 13.58 18.54
N ILE A 192 -4.08 12.60 17.81
CA ILE A 192 -4.82 11.51 17.17
C ILE A 192 -5.03 10.35 18.17
N ILE A 193 -4.05 10.15 19.05
CA ILE A 193 -4.04 9.10 20.07
C ILE A 193 -4.71 9.62 21.35
N THR A 194 -5.93 9.16 21.64
CA THR A 194 -6.70 9.58 22.82
C THR A 194 -6.09 9.07 24.14
N GLU A 195 -6.34 9.78 25.25
CA GLU A 195 -5.88 9.35 26.59
C GLU A 195 -6.35 7.94 26.98
N ASP A 196 -7.54 7.53 26.55
CA ASP A 196 -8.05 6.17 26.79
C ASP A 196 -7.22 5.09 26.08
N MET A 197 -6.59 5.42 24.95
CA MET A 197 -5.64 4.53 24.24
C MET A 197 -4.26 4.55 24.90
N LYS A 198 -3.85 5.66 25.54
CA LYS A 198 -2.58 5.76 26.29
C LYS A 198 -2.58 4.89 27.56
N LYS A 199 -3.75 4.58 28.11
CA LYS A 199 -3.91 3.72 29.31
C LYS A 199 -3.73 2.23 29.01
N GLU A 200 -4.01 1.80 27.78
CA GLU A 200 -3.74 0.43 27.35
C GLU A 200 -2.24 0.31 27.02
N LYS A 201 -1.46 -0.20 27.99
CA LYS A 201 -0.07 -0.69 27.90
C LYS A 201 0.95 0.18 27.13
N LYS A 202 2.04 0.54 27.81
CA LYS A 202 3.22 1.28 27.31
C LYS A 202 3.81 0.77 25.97
N ASP A 203 3.55 -0.47 25.57
CA ASP A 203 3.96 -1.06 24.29
C ASP A 203 2.99 -0.75 23.11
N GLU A 204 1.72 -0.45 23.37
CA GLU A 204 0.70 -0.16 22.34
C GLU A 204 0.88 1.22 21.73
N MET A 205 1.44 2.17 22.46
CA MET A 205 1.75 3.51 21.96
C MET A 205 2.65 3.46 20.70
N LYS A 206 3.55 2.48 20.59
CA LYS A 206 4.37 2.27 19.37
C LYS A 206 3.53 1.78 18.18
N LYS A 207 2.52 0.94 18.44
CA LYS A 207 1.63 0.40 17.41
C LYS A 207 0.71 1.49 16.86
N ASP A 208 0.24 2.39 17.71
CA ASP A 208 -0.63 3.48 17.29
C ASP A 208 0.13 4.52 16.47
N GLU A 209 1.38 4.81 16.84
CA GLU A 209 2.27 5.63 16.01
C GLU A 209 2.57 4.98 14.65
N ILE A 210 2.73 3.66 14.60
CA ILE A 210 2.88 2.90 13.34
C ILE A 210 1.63 3.07 12.45
N LEU A 211 0.43 2.93 13.01
CA LEU A 211 -0.82 3.07 12.26
C LEU A 211 -1.05 4.51 11.78
N CYS A 212 -0.68 5.51 12.59
CA CYS A 212 -0.68 6.90 12.16
C CYS A 212 0.31 7.12 11.00
N ALA A 213 1.52 6.58 11.12
CA ALA A 213 2.53 6.66 10.06
C ALA A 213 2.06 5.98 8.77
N GLU A 214 1.39 4.83 8.86
CA GLU A 214 0.76 4.16 7.71
C GLU A 214 -0.26 5.07 7.03
N ALA A 215 -1.20 5.63 7.79
CA ALA A 215 -2.24 6.51 7.24
C ALA A 215 -1.66 7.79 6.60
N PHE A 216 -0.63 8.38 7.22
CA PHE A 216 0.04 9.55 6.67
C PHE A 216 0.85 9.23 5.41
N LEU A 217 1.48 8.06 5.35
CA LEU A 217 2.13 7.61 4.12
C LEU A 217 1.12 7.32 3.02
N ALA A 218 0.00 6.68 3.34
CA ALA A 218 -1.07 6.43 2.40
C ALA A 218 -1.64 7.74 1.84
N TYR A 219 -1.83 8.75 2.70
CA TYR A 219 -2.26 10.08 2.27
C TYR A 219 -1.20 10.80 1.45
N SER A 220 0.04 10.89 1.95
CA SER A 220 1.11 11.62 1.27
C SER A 220 1.41 11.08 -0.13
N THR A 221 1.22 9.79 -0.33
CA THR A 221 1.41 9.13 -1.63
C THR A 221 0.12 8.98 -2.42
N LEU A 222 -1.04 9.38 -1.88
CA LEU A 222 -2.36 9.05 -2.38
C LEU A 222 -2.43 7.59 -2.86
N ALA A 223 -2.14 6.66 -1.95
CA ALA A 223 -1.99 5.23 -2.25
C ALA A 223 -3.27 4.65 -2.87
N VAL A 224 -3.13 4.06 -4.07
CA VAL A 224 -4.25 3.71 -4.97
C VAL A 224 -5.29 2.80 -4.31
N TYR A 225 -4.84 1.72 -3.67
CA TYR A 225 -5.69 0.66 -3.13
C TYR A 225 -5.80 0.68 -1.60
N TRP A 226 -5.34 1.76 -0.95
CA TRP A 226 -5.40 1.85 0.51
C TRP A 226 -6.81 2.17 1.01
N ASN A 227 -7.20 1.52 2.11
CA ASN A 227 -8.48 1.74 2.78
C ASN A 227 -8.27 1.73 4.31
N PRO A 228 -8.69 2.79 5.03
CA PRO A 228 -8.56 2.83 6.48
C PRO A 228 -9.53 1.85 7.13
N PHE A 229 -9.13 1.27 8.27
CA PHE A 229 -10.10 0.62 9.14
C PHE A 229 -10.91 1.70 9.89
N ARG A 230 -12.15 1.94 9.43
CA ARG A 230 -13.04 2.97 10.01
C ARG A 230 -13.25 2.75 11.52
N GLY A 231 -13.10 3.82 12.30
CA GLY A 231 -13.25 3.80 13.76
C GLY A 231 -11.96 3.48 14.54
N LYS A 232 -10.89 3.06 13.86
CA LYS A 232 -9.55 2.91 14.46
C LYS A 232 -8.67 4.12 14.15
N ILE A 233 -7.41 4.00 14.52
CA ILE A 233 -6.37 5.02 14.36
C ILE A 233 -6.29 5.53 12.92
N ASP A 234 -6.33 4.66 11.90
CA ASP A 234 -6.33 5.09 10.49
C ASP A 234 -7.46 6.07 10.18
N GLY A 235 -8.68 5.80 10.68
CA GLY A 235 -9.83 6.67 10.48
C GLY A 235 -9.71 8.01 11.21
N ARG A 236 -9.11 8.00 12.41
CA ARG A 236 -8.82 9.22 13.18
C ARG A 236 -7.73 10.04 12.53
N ALA A 237 -6.66 9.40 12.04
CA ALA A 237 -5.60 10.05 11.29
C ALA A 237 -6.13 10.70 10.00
N MET A 238 -7.02 10.03 9.26
CA MET A 238 -7.67 10.65 8.11
C MET A 238 -8.56 11.84 8.49
N THR A 239 -9.22 11.77 9.65
CA THR A 239 -10.01 12.91 10.18
C THR A 239 -9.11 14.08 10.54
N TYR A 240 -7.97 13.81 11.17
CA TYR A 240 -6.94 14.81 11.46
C TYR A 240 -6.44 15.45 10.16
N ILE A 241 -5.99 14.64 9.19
CA ILE A 241 -5.56 15.12 7.86
C ILE A 241 -6.60 16.04 7.24
N SER A 242 -7.89 15.65 7.25
CA SER A 242 -8.92 16.47 6.61
C SER A 242 -9.10 17.85 7.25
N LYS A 243 -8.68 18.04 8.50
CA LYS A 243 -8.74 19.32 9.23
C LYS A 243 -7.42 20.09 9.22
N HIS A 244 -6.32 19.40 8.96
CA HIS A 244 -4.95 19.88 9.11
C HIS A 244 -4.13 19.67 7.82
N TYR A 245 -4.77 19.59 6.65
CA TYR A 245 -4.10 19.17 5.41
C TYR A 245 -2.91 20.07 5.03
N GLY A 246 -2.95 21.36 5.38
CA GLY A 246 -1.84 22.29 5.17
C GLY A 246 -0.57 21.94 5.97
N GLU A 247 -0.64 21.13 7.02
CA GLU A 247 0.54 20.61 7.75
C GLU A 247 1.26 19.48 6.99
N PHE A 248 0.62 18.94 5.95
CA PHE A 248 1.16 17.85 5.14
C PHE A 248 1.61 18.31 3.75
N ASP A 249 1.33 19.57 3.41
CA ASP A 249 1.68 20.22 2.15
C ASP A 249 3.05 20.89 2.18
N ASP A 250 3.89 20.58 3.18
CA ASP A 250 5.26 21.07 3.28
C ASP A 250 6.01 20.83 1.97
N GLY A 251 6.12 21.91 1.19
CA GLY A 251 6.73 21.95 -0.12
C GLY A 251 8.19 21.51 -0.05
N ILE A 252 8.45 20.31 -0.52
CA ILE A 252 9.73 19.83 -1.05
C ILE A 252 9.40 19.15 -2.37
#